data_AF-A0A962A8T5-F1
#
_entry.id   AF-A0A962A8T5-F1
#
_cell.length_a   1.000
_cell.length_b   1.000
_cell.length_c   1.000
_cell.angle_alpha   90.00
_cell.angle_beta   90.00
_cell.angle_gamma   90.00
#
_symmetry.space_group_name_H-M   'P 1'
#
loop_
_entity.id
_entity.type
_entity.pdbx_description
1 polymer ?
#
loop_
_entity_poly.entity_id
_entity_poly.type
_entity_poly.pdbx_seq_one_letter_code
_entity_poly.pdbx_strand_id
1 'polypeptide(L)'
;MLNLSRFGTDRSGSVAVLFSVFLLPAVMAVGVATDYARVASSKVKLQSQVDAAVLAAGLDVSGASDRDLQTKAEDAIAAAFPSGSGVRISSVSLRTVNNNIFVTVNAETATNFGGLFGVTRIATTTTAAVPKQTGRKMDVNFLLDASASMGLAATPAGRDQLRAAVGCAFACHDPEGGQRISNLQVAQNLGILTRLDVLKNAVGTMIGRIAATQGPRDQYRVAIDTFDDNPVRAVPLTTDLASARTFIQNYRLGGNTSFSGAIPVFNGDVGSQGDGYSTPKKFAIIVTDGVQGRRDRVGGFHPFDARLCDTLKGQGVTVMVLNTRYIPMPTESAYRQTVMPIQNQLEPALMACASTGYYFAATDQAEIDLAFNRIFDAIQARLRLVR
;
A
#
# COMPACT_ATOMS: atom_id res chain seq x y z
N MET A 1 -43.85 -81.02 0.26
CA MET A 1 -42.75 -81.04 1.26
C MET A 1 -41.45 -81.28 0.50
N LEU A 2 -40.63 -80.23 0.32
CA LEU A 2 -39.32 -80.35 -0.32
C LEU A 2 -38.42 -81.21 0.56
N ASN A 3 -38.03 -82.37 0.05
CA ASN A 3 -37.32 -83.40 0.80
C ASN A 3 -35.84 -83.05 0.89
N LEU A 4 -35.46 -82.27 1.92
CA LEU A 4 -34.08 -81.84 2.22
C LEU A 4 -33.08 -83.00 2.35
N SER A 5 -33.55 -84.23 2.55
CA SER A 5 -32.74 -85.45 2.61
C SER A 5 -32.01 -85.80 1.30
N ARG A 6 -32.54 -85.37 0.14
CA ARG A 6 -31.89 -85.60 -1.16
C ARG A 6 -30.72 -84.65 -1.44
N PHE A 7 -30.66 -83.49 -0.77
CA PHE A 7 -29.56 -82.53 -0.95
C PHE A 7 -28.26 -83.01 -0.28
N GLY A 8 -28.37 -83.73 0.85
CA GLY A 8 -27.21 -84.31 1.53
C GLY A 8 -26.61 -85.56 0.88
N THR A 9 -27.30 -86.16 -0.11
CA THR A 9 -26.89 -87.41 -0.78
C THR A 9 -26.45 -87.22 -2.23
N ASP A 10 -26.52 -86.00 -2.75
CA ASP A 10 -26.18 -85.70 -4.15
C ASP A 10 -24.65 -85.56 -4.33
N ARG A 11 -24.07 -86.39 -5.21
CA ARG A 11 -22.63 -86.38 -5.54
C ARG A 11 -22.26 -85.39 -6.64
N SER A 12 -23.24 -84.67 -7.19
CA SER A 12 -23.05 -83.56 -8.15
C SER A 12 -22.50 -82.27 -7.51
N GLY A 13 -22.22 -82.29 -6.21
CA GLY A 13 -21.93 -81.13 -5.37
C GLY A 13 -20.67 -80.31 -5.69
N SER A 14 -19.91 -80.64 -6.75
CA SER A 14 -18.77 -79.83 -7.18
C SER A 14 -19.14 -78.36 -7.42
N VAL A 15 -20.33 -78.07 -7.96
CA VAL A 15 -20.77 -76.69 -8.20
C VAL A 15 -21.04 -75.95 -6.89
N ALA A 16 -21.68 -76.59 -5.91
CA ALA A 16 -21.96 -75.97 -4.60
C ALA A 16 -20.67 -75.73 -3.80
N VAL A 17 -19.70 -76.66 -3.87
CA VAL A 17 -18.39 -76.53 -3.23
C VAL A 17 -17.59 -75.41 -3.87
N LEU A 18 -17.50 -75.35 -5.22
CA LEU A 18 -16.83 -74.27 -5.93
C LEU A 18 -17.51 -72.92 -5.66
N PHE A 19 -18.83 -72.85 -5.73
CA PHE A 19 -19.59 -71.65 -5.41
C PHE A 19 -19.30 -71.14 -3.99
N SER A 20 -19.29 -72.02 -2.99
CA SER A 20 -19.01 -71.64 -1.60
C SER A 20 -17.58 -71.11 -1.42
N VAL A 21 -16.60 -71.73 -2.09
CA VAL A 21 -15.20 -71.28 -2.06
C VAL A 21 -15.02 -69.94 -2.76
N PHE A 22 -15.73 -69.67 -3.86
CA PHE A 22 -15.66 -68.40 -4.59
C PHE A 22 -16.52 -67.29 -3.98
N LEU A 23 -17.59 -67.63 -3.24
CA LEU A 23 -18.45 -66.66 -2.58
C LEU A 23 -17.68 -65.84 -1.55
N LEU A 24 -16.80 -66.48 -0.77
CA LEU A 24 -15.96 -65.81 0.24
C LEU A 24 -15.09 -64.69 -0.35
N PRO A 25 -14.21 -64.93 -1.36
CA PRO A 25 -13.42 -63.88 -1.98
C PRO A 25 -14.28 -62.86 -2.73
N ALA A 26 -15.43 -63.24 -3.30
CA ALA A 26 -16.33 -62.29 -3.95
C ALA A 26 -16.94 -61.30 -2.94
N VAL A 27 -17.44 -61.78 -1.79
CA VAL A 27 -17.97 -60.92 -0.72
C VAL A 27 -16.88 -60.04 -0.13
N MET A 28 -15.66 -60.59 0.05
CA MET A 28 -14.50 -59.79 0.49
C MET A 28 -14.16 -58.68 -0.50
N ALA A 29 -14.19 -58.96 -1.81
CA ALA A 29 -13.94 -57.94 -2.84
C ALA A 29 -14.97 -56.82 -2.81
N VAL A 30 -16.25 -57.15 -2.61
CA VAL A 30 -17.33 -56.14 -2.43
C VAL A 30 -17.13 -55.32 -1.15
N GLY A 31 -16.72 -55.96 -0.06
CA GLY A 31 -16.40 -55.28 1.20
C GLY A 31 -15.28 -54.26 1.05
N VAL A 32 -14.16 -54.67 0.42
CA VAL A 32 -13.02 -53.78 0.12
C VAL A 32 -13.43 -52.64 -0.81
N ALA A 33 -14.21 -52.92 -1.86
CA ALA A 33 -14.70 -51.89 -2.77
C ALA A 33 -15.58 -50.85 -2.04
N THR A 34 -16.42 -51.30 -1.11
CA THR A 34 -17.30 -50.43 -0.30
C THR A 34 -16.48 -49.54 0.63
N ASP A 35 -15.46 -50.10 1.28
CA ASP A 35 -14.56 -49.33 2.15
C ASP A 35 -13.72 -48.32 1.35
N TYR A 36 -13.23 -48.71 0.18
CA TYR A 36 -12.53 -47.79 -0.72
C TYR A 36 -13.43 -46.62 -1.15
N ALA A 37 -14.66 -46.90 -1.58
CA ALA A 37 -15.62 -45.86 -1.97
C ALA A 37 -15.91 -44.89 -0.82
N ARG A 38 -16.03 -45.41 0.42
CA ARG A 38 -16.20 -44.59 1.62
C ARG A 38 -14.99 -43.69 1.89
N VAL A 39 -13.79 -44.25 1.87
CA VAL A 39 -12.54 -43.48 2.08
C VAL A 39 -12.36 -42.42 1.00
N ALA A 40 -12.60 -42.77 -0.26
CA ALA A 40 -12.53 -41.85 -1.39
C ALA A 40 -13.53 -40.69 -1.24
N SER A 41 -14.79 -40.99 -0.89
CA SER A 41 -15.82 -39.98 -0.65
C SER A 41 -15.46 -39.05 0.51
N SER A 42 -15.01 -39.60 1.64
CA SER A 42 -14.53 -38.82 2.78
C SER A 42 -13.35 -37.93 2.41
N LYS A 43 -12.40 -38.41 1.60
CA LYS A 43 -11.26 -37.62 1.12
C LYS A 43 -11.69 -36.44 0.25
N VAL A 44 -12.64 -36.63 -0.67
CA VAL A 44 -13.18 -35.55 -1.52
C VAL A 44 -13.88 -34.50 -0.66
N LYS A 45 -14.73 -34.92 0.29
CA LYS A 45 -15.38 -34.00 1.22
C LYS A 45 -14.36 -33.23 2.06
N LEU A 46 -13.34 -33.92 2.57
CA LEU A 46 -12.26 -33.30 3.34
C LEU A 46 -11.52 -32.24 2.53
N GLN A 47 -11.16 -32.55 1.27
CA GLN A 47 -10.54 -31.58 0.37
C GLN A 47 -11.39 -30.32 0.20
N SER A 48 -12.68 -30.47 -0.09
CA SER A 48 -13.57 -29.31 -0.25
C SER A 48 -13.63 -28.42 0.99
N GLN A 49 -13.60 -29.00 2.19
CA GLN A 49 -13.63 -28.23 3.44
C GLN A 49 -12.29 -27.56 3.75
N VAL A 50 -11.17 -28.24 3.47
CA VAL A 50 -9.83 -27.65 3.58
C VAL A 50 -9.65 -26.49 2.61
N ASP A 51 -10.14 -26.63 1.37
CA ASP A 51 -10.13 -25.56 0.37
C ASP A 51 -10.94 -24.34 0.83
N ALA A 52 -12.14 -24.56 1.40
CA ALA A 52 -12.95 -23.48 1.96
C ALA A 52 -12.28 -22.81 3.17
N ALA A 53 -11.70 -23.60 4.08
CA ALA A 53 -11.01 -23.10 5.27
C ALA A 53 -9.76 -22.28 4.91
N VAL A 54 -8.93 -22.77 3.97
CA VAL A 54 -7.74 -22.03 3.54
C VAL A 54 -8.11 -20.76 2.78
N LEU A 55 -9.18 -20.78 1.98
CA LEU A 55 -9.66 -19.59 1.28
C LEU A 55 -10.21 -18.56 2.27
N ALA A 56 -10.97 -18.98 3.29
CA ALA A 56 -11.43 -18.10 4.36
C ALA A 56 -10.25 -17.49 5.14
N ALA A 57 -9.20 -18.27 5.41
CA ALA A 57 -7.98 -17.77 6.05
C ALA A 57 -7.21 -16.79 5.15
N GLY A 58 -7.15 -17.05 3.84
CA GLY A 58 -6.58 -16.13 2.85
C GLY A 58 -7.37 -14.84 2.68
N LEU A 59 -8.70 -14.92 2.86
CA LEU A 59 -9.65 -13.81 2.76
C LEU A 59 -9.99 -13.17 4.11
N ASP A 60 -9.38 -13.56 5.23
CA ASP A 60 -9.67 -12.91 6.50
C ASP A 60 -9.14 -11.46 6.48
N VAL A 61 -10.06 -10.51 6.58
CA VAL A 61 -9.83 -9.05 6.41
C VAL A 61 -9.43 -8.38 7.72
N SER A 62 -9.50 -9.10 8.83
CA SER A 62 -9.32 -8.54 10.18
C SER A 62 -7.85 -8.37 10.61
N GLY A 63 -6.88 -8.83 9.80
CA GLY A 63 -5.47 -8.84 10.20
C GLY A 63 -5.18 -9.82 11.34
N ALA A 64 -6.04 -10.82 11.50
CA ALA A 64 -5.95 -11.83 12.55
C ALA A 64 -4.58 -12.51 12.56
N SER A 65 -4.10 -12.83 13.77
CA SER A 65 -2.84 -13.56 13.91
C SER A 65 -2.96 -14.95 13.29
N ASP A 66 -1.84 -15.56 12.90
CA ASP A 66 -1.84 -16.92 12.36
C ASP A 66 -2.47 -17.93 13.36
N ARG A 67 -2.44 -17.61 14.67
CA ARG A 67 -3.12 -18.38 15.73
C ARG A 67 -4.64 -18.29 15.63
N ASP A 68 -5.19 -17.10 15.40
CA ASP A 68 -6.63 -16.90 15.27
C ASP A 68 -7.16 -17.57 13.99
N LEU A 69 -6.39 -17.50 12.90
CA LEU A 69 -6.70 -18.20 11.65
C LEU A 69 -6.68 -19.71 11.83
N GLN A 70 -5.73 -20.23 12.62
CA GLN A 70 -5.68 -21.65 12.96
C GLN A 70 -6.93 -22.08 13.74
N THR A 71 -7.35 -21.34 14.76
CA THR A 71 -8.58 -21.66 15.51
C THR A 71 -9.82 -21.64 14.62
N LYS A 72 -9.95 -20.65 13.74
CA LYS A 72 -11.07 -20.61 12.76
C LYS A 72 -11.06 -21.82 11.82
N ALA A 73 -9.89 -22.25 11.36
CA ALA A 73 -9.77 -23.43 10.51
C ALA A 73 -10.11 -24.72 11.28
N GLU A 74 -9.68 -24.83 12.54
CA GLU A 74 -10.04 -25.94 13.44
C GLU A 74 -11.57 -26.02 13.64
N ASP A 75 -12.22 -24.90 13.96
CA ASP A 75 -13.66 -24.83 14.17
C ASP A 75 -14.46 -25.19 12.90
N ALA A 76 -14.04 -24.68 11.74
CA ALA A 76 -14.70 -24.95 10.46
C ALA A 76 -14.60 -26.44 10.08
N ILE A 77 -13.43 -27.06 10.27
CA ILE A 77 -13.22 -28.48 9.98
C ILE A 77 -13.98 -29.36 10.98
N ALA A 78 -13.98 -29.01 12.28
CA ALA A 78 -14.73 -29.72 13.30
C ALA A 78 -16.26 -29.68 13.03
N ALA A 79 -16.78 -28.53 12.60
CA ALA A 79 -18.20 -28.39 12.24
C ALA A 79 -18.59 -29.27 11.02
N ALA A 80 -17.68 -29.45 10.06
CA ALA A 80 -17.93 -30.28 8.88
C ALA A 80 -17.89 -31.80 9.14
N PHE A 81 -17.20 -32.22 10.22
CA PHE A 81 -17.02 -33.61 10.62
C PHE A 81 -17.36 -33.84 12.11
N PRO A 82 -18.65 -33.79 12.48
CA PRO A 82 -19.07 -34.01 13.86
C PRO A 82 -18.82 -35.46 14.32
N SER A 83 -18.84 -35.65 15.63
CA SER A 83 -18.77 -36.95 16.30
C SER A 83 -19.80 -37.92 15.70
N GLY A 84 -19.34 -39.08 15.22
CA GLY A 84 -20.19 -40.09 14.59
C GLY A 84 -20.19 -40.09 13.06
N SER A 85 -19.53 -39.14 12.39
CA SER A 85 -19.39 -39.09 10.93
C SER A 85 -18.55 -40.24 10.32
N GLY A 86 -17.91 -41.06 11.14
CA GLY A 86 -16.98 -42.11 10.71
C GLY A 86 -15.62 -41.60 10.26
N VAL A 87 -15.40 -40.29 10.29
CA VAL A 87 -14.11 -39.62 10.06
C VAL A 87 -13.65 -39.00 11.37
N ARG A 88 -12.42 -39.28 11.79
CA ARG A 88 -11.78 -38.70 12.97
C ARG A 88 -10.72 -37.71 12.52
N ILE A 89 -10.80 -36.45 12.94
CA ILE A 89 -9.76 -35.45 12.69
C ILE A 89 -8.66 -35.63 13.74
N SER A 90 -7.44 -35.90 13.29
CA SER A 90 -6.27 -36.11 14.15
C SER A 90 -5.52 -34.81 14.43
N SER A 91 -5.39 -33.95 13.42
CA SER A 91 -4.83 -32.61 13.58
C SER A 91 -5.21 -31.69 12.42
N VAL A 92 -5.31 -30.40 12.73
CA VAL A 92 -5.36 -29.31 11.76
C VAL A 92 -4.16 -28.42 12.06
N SER A 93 -3.37 -28.09 11.04
CA SER A 93 -2.26 -27.15 11.19
C SER A 93 -2.28 -26.11 10.10
N LEU A 94 -1.98 -24.88 10.49
CA LEU A 94 -1.82 -23.75 9.59
C LEU A 94 -0.35 -23.32 9.61
N ARG A 95 0.23 -23.13 8.44
CA ARG A 95 1.57 -22.53 8.30
C ARG A 95 1.53 -21.46 7.22
N THR A 96 2.17 -20.33 7.49
CA THR A 96 2.39 -19.29 6.50
C THR A 96 3.83 -19.39 6.00
N VAL A 97 4.02 -19.61 4.69
CA VAL A 97 5.35 -19.68 4.06
C VAL A 97 5.32 -18.85 2.78
N ASN A 98 6.26 -17.92 2.62
CA ASN A 98 6.40 -17.08 1.41
C ASN A 98 5.08 -16.41 0.99
N ASN A 99 4.37 -15.80 1.93
CA ASN A 99 3.06 -15.17 1.73
C ASN A 99 1.94 -16.12 1.26
N ASN A 100 2.13 -17.44 1.37
CA ASN A 100 1.08 -18.43 1.15
C ASN A 100 0.67 -19.06 2.48
N ILE A 101 -0.63 -19.15 2.73
CA ILE A 101 -1.19 -19.89 3.85
C ILE A 101 -1.41 -21.32 3.37
N PHE A 102 -0.87 -22.28 4.11
CA PHE A 102 -1.11 -23.70 3.93
C PHE A 102 -1.92 -24.20 5.12
N VAL A 103 -3.02 -24.90 4.83
CA VAL A 103 -3.80 -25.62 5.84
C VAL A 103 -3.63 -27.12 5.55
N THR A 104 -3.16 -27.86 6.54
CA THR A 104 -3.00 -29.32 6.48
C THR A 104 -3.92 -29.97 7.50
N VAL A 105 -4.73 -30.93 7.04
CA VAL A 105 -5.61 -31.72 7.90
C VAL A 105 -5.25 -33.20 7.79
N ASN A 106 -5.01 -33.83 8.94
CA ASN A 106 -4.85 -35.27 9.05
C ASN A 106 -6.14 -35.87 9.60
N ALA A 107 -6.71 -36.84 8.89
CA ALA A 107 -7.94 -37.51 9.28
C ALA A 107 -7.88 -39.02 9.10
N GLU A 108 -8.70 -39.76 9.84
CA GLU A 108 -8.82 -41.21 9.76
C GLU A 108 -10.27 -41.61 9.48
N THR A 109 -10.50 -42.35 8.41
CA THR A 109 -11.83 -42.86 8.05
C THR A 109 -11.97 -44.31 8.49
N ALA A 110 -13.05 -44.63 9.21
CA ALA A 110 -13.36 -45.98 9.64
C ALA A 110 -13.82 -46.86 8.46
N THR A 111 -13.28 -48.07 8.40
CA THR A 111 -13.68 -49.11 7.44
C THR A 111 -14.77 -49.99 8.06
N ASN A 112 -15.73 -50.45 7.27
CA ASN A 112 -16.77 -51.39 7.71
C ASN A 112 -16.28 -52.84 7.62
N PHE A 113 -15.53 -53.19 6.56
CA PHE A 113 -15.09 -54.56 6.29
C PHE A 113 -13.60 -54.77 6.51
N GLY A 114 -12.80 -53.70 6.51
CA GLY A 114 -11.36 -53.73 6.73
C GLY A 114 -10.92 -54.37 8.05
N GLY A 115 -11.80 -54.41 9.06
CA GLY A 115 -11.57 -55.15 10.30
C GLY A 115 -11.33 -56.65 10.12
N LEU A 116 -11.88 -57.27 9.07
CA LEU A 116 -11.56 -58.67 8.71
C LEU A 116 -10.09 -58.86 8.31
N PHE A 117 -9.42 -57.77 7.90
CA PHE A 117 -8.03 -57.76 7.44
C PHE A 117 -7.11 -56.97 8.40
N GLY A 118 -7.59 -56.64 9.61
CA GLY A 118 -6.82 -55.87 10.60
C GLY A 118 -6.66 -54.37 10.30
N VAL A 119 -7.33 -53.85 9.27
CA VAL A 119 -7.30 -52.42 8.90
C VAL A 119 -8.63 -51.80 9.27
N THR A 120 -8.78 -51.31 10.50
CA THR A 120 -10.04 -50.73 10.98
C THR A 120 -10.24 -49.25 10.59
N ARG A 121 -9.14 -48.58 10.21
CA ARG A 121 -9.12 -47.17 9.80
C ARG A 121 -8.06 -46.94 8.73
N ILE A 122 -8.35 -46.00 7.83
CA ILE A 122 -7.40 -45.53 6.82
C ILE A 122 -7.13 -44.04 7.06
N ALA A 123 -5.86 -43.70 7.25
CA ALA A 123 -5.40 -42.32 7.41
C ALA A 123 -5.34 -41.60 6.06
N THR A 124 -5.69 -40.31 6.05
CA THR A 124 -5.63 -39.43 4.89
C THR A 124 -5.12 -38.06 5.33
N THR A 125 -4.19 -37.52 4.56
CA THR A 125 -3.69 -36.17 4.73
C THR A 125 -4.13 -35.33 3.54
N THR A 126 -4.66 -34.15 3.82
CA THR A 126 -5.09 -33.19 2.83
C THR A 126 -4.46 -31.83 3.12
N THR A 127 -3.85 -31.22 2.10
CA THR A 127 -3.26 -29.88 2.19
C THR A 127 -3.80 -29.02 1.07
N ALA A 128 -4.19 -27.79 1.41
CA ALA A 128 -4.52 -26.75 0.45
C ALA A 128 -3.70 -25.48 0.75
N ALA A 129 -3.51 -24.65 -0.27
CA ALA A 129 -2.73 -23.42 -0.14
C ALA A 129 -3.38 -22.27 -0.90
N VAL A 130 -3.35 -21.07 -0.32
CA VAL A 130 -3.73 -19.83 -1.02
C VAL A 130 -2.75 -18.70 -0.70
N PRO A 131 -2.56 -17.74 -1.61
CA PRO A 131 -1.86 -16.51 -1.30
C PRO A 131 -2.60 -15.74 -0.20
N LYS A 132 -1.87 -15.35 0.85
CA LYS A 132 -2.37 -14.44 1.87
C LYS A 132 -2.63 -13.09 1.22
N GLN A 133 -3.87 -12.60 1.31
CA GLN A 133 -4.21 -11.26 0.84
C GLN A 133 -3.63 -10.24 1.81
N THR A 134 -2.44 -9.73 1.51
CA THR A 134 -1.83 -8.62 2.24
C THR A 134 -2.27 -7.31 1.61
N GLY A 135 -2.77 -6.39 2.43
CA GLY A 135 -2.94 -5.02 1.99
C GLY A 135 -1.58 -4.37 1.77
N ARG A 136 -1.53 -3.38 0.90
CA ARG A 136 -0.32 -2.63 0.62
C ARG A 136 -0.16 -1.55 1.66
N LYS A 137 1.06 -1.40 2.16
CA LYS A 137 1.39 -0.34 3.11
C LYS A 137 2.24 0.70 2.42
N MET A 138 1.89 1.98 2.56
CA MET A 138 2.74 3.05 2.07
C MET A 138 2.72 4.29 2.96
N ASP A 139 3.83 5.01 2.92
CA ASP A 139 3.99 6.32 3.53
C ASP A 139 4.33 7.33 2.41
N VAL A 140 3.49 8.34 2.24
CA VAL A 140 3.73 9.46 1.34
C VAL A 140 4.12 10.67 2.17
N ASN A 141 5.39 11.06 2.09
CA ASN A 141 5.96 12.14 2.89
C ASN A 141 6.18 13.35 1.98
N PHE A 142 5.51 14.45 2.30
CA PHE A 142 5.64 15.70 1.58
C PHE A 142 6.63 16.61 2.28
N LEU A 143 7.55 17.20 1.53
CA LEU A 143 8.32 18.37 1.93
C LEU A 143 7.90 19.53 1.04
N LEU A 144 7.12 20.45 1.61
CA LEU A 144 6.48 21.54 0.88
C LEU A 144 7.17 22.87 1.18
N ASP A 145 7.66 23.50 0.12
CA ASP A 145 8.22 24.84 0.19
C ASP A 145 7.12 25.85 0.55
N ALA A 146 7.34 26.60 1.62
CA ALA A 146 6.47 27.67 2.08
C ALA A 146 7.10 29.06 1.85
N SER A 147 8.27 29.15 1.22
CA SER A 147 9.01 30.40 1.08
C SER A 147 8.25 31.47 0.29
N ALA A 148 8.72 32.72 0.40
CA ALA A 148 8.09 33.87 -0.24
C ALA A 148 7.89 33.66 -1.76
N SER A 149 8.79 32.98 -2.47
CA SER A 149 8.62 32.77 -3.91
C SER A 149 7.36 31.97 -4.29
N MET A 150 6.82 31.18 -3.36
CA MET A 150 5.54 30.49 -3.52
C MET A 150 4.33 31.43 -3.49
N GLY A 151 4.52 32.69 -3.07
CA GLY A 151 3.50 33.75 -3.15
C GLY A 151 3.40 34.42 -4.52
N LEU A 152 4.14 33.97 -5.54
CA LEU A 152 3.99 34.48 -6.90
C LEU A 152 2.58 34.18 -7.43
N ALA A 153 1.93 35.16 -8.06
CA ALA A 153 0.66 34.92 -8.73
C ALA A 153 0.82 33.88 -9.86
N ALA A 154 -0.04 32.86 -9.85
CA ALA A 154 0.09 31.66 -10.67
C ALA A 154 -0.08 31.97 -12.17
N THR A 155 -0.97 32.88 -12.52
CA THR A 155 -1.28 33.22 -13.91
C THR A 155 -0.63 34.54 -14.35
N PRO A 156 -0.32 34.73 -15.65
CA PRO A 156 0.14 36.02 -16.18
C PRO A 156 -0.80 37.18 -15.83
N ALA A 157 -2.11 36.99 -16.06
CA ALA A 157 -3.12 37.99 -15.73
C ALA A 157 -3.14 38.34 -14.23
N GLY A 158 -3.02 37.32 -13.36
CA GLY A 158 -2.93 37.53 -11.92
C GLY A 158 -1.69 38.32 -11.51
N ARG A 159 -0.53 38.10 -12.16
CA ARG A 159 0.68 38.89 -11.92
C ARG A 159 0.50 40.35 -12.29
N ASP A 160 -0.13 40.63 -13.43
CA ASP A 160 -0.36 42.00 -13.88
C ASP A 160 -1.39 42.72 -12.99
N GLN A 161 -2.44 42.02 -12.58
CA GLN A 161 -3.44 42.54 -11.64
C GLN A 161 -2.82 42.81 -10.25
N LEU A 162 -1.94 41.91 -9.77
CA LEU A 162 -1.27 42.11 -8.49
C LEU A 162 -0.26 43.27 -8.55
N ARG A 163 0.49 43.41 -9.65
CA ARG A 163 1.36 44.58 -9.89
C ARG A 163 0.58 45.88 -9.87
N ALA A 164 -0.59 45.92 -10.51
CA ALA A 164 -1.44 47.10 -10.49
C ALA A 164 -1.94 47.46 -9.08
N ALA A 165 -2.16 46.45 -8.22
CA ALA A 165 -2.67 46.65 -6.86
C ALA A 165 -1.59 47.00 -5.83
N VAL A 166 -0.42 46.34 -5.88
CA VAL A 166 0.62 46.43 -4.83
C VAL A 166 2.04 46.67 -5.37
N GLY A 167 2.19 46.92 -6.67
CA GLY A 167 3.48 47.22 -7.30
C GLY A 167 4.43 46.04 -7.49
N CYS A 168 3.99 44.81 -7.19
CA CYS A 168 4.81 43.60 -7.26
C CYS A 168 3.99 42.39 -7.73
N ALA A 169 4.62 41.44 -8.43
CA ALA A 169 3.98 40.18 -8.82
C ALA A 169 3.91 39.14 -7.68
N PHE A 170 4.56 39.41 -6.54
CA PHE A 170 4.65 38.52 -5.37
C PHE A 170 3.76 38.99 -4.21
N ALA A 171 2.96 38.08 -3.67
CA ALA A 171 1.98 38.33 -2.61
C ALA A 171 2.55 38.14 -1.19
N CYS A 172 3.81 38.51 -0.93
CA CYS A 172 4.58 37.97 0.22
C CYS A 172 4.90 38.99 1.30
N HIS A 173 4.63 40.27 1.06
CA HIS A 173 4.88 41.31 2.04
C HIS A 173 3.75 41.36 3.06
N ASP A 174 4.14 41.37 4.34
CA ASP A 174 3.27 41.77 5.43
C ASP A 174 2.95 43.27 5.32
N PRO A 175 1.90 43.78 6.01
CA PRO A 175 1.51 45.16 5.91
C PRO A 175 2.65 46.10 6.35
N GLU A 176 3.20 46.88 5.41
CA GLU A 176 4.25 47.87 5.64
C GLU A 176 3.81 49.25 5.12
N GLY A 177 4.46 50.33 5.57
CA GLY A 177 4.30 51.66 4.96
C GLY A 177 2.86 52.22 4.93
N GLY A 178 2.02 51.89 5.93
CA GLY A 178 0.62 52.33 6.00
C GLY A 178 -0.41 51.39 5.38
N GLN A 179 0.02 50.24 4.84
CA GLN A 179 -0.89 49.17 4.45
C GLN A 179 -1.60 48.57 5.67
N ARG A 180 -2.90 48.26 5.53
CA ARG A 180 -3.71 47.62 6.58
C ARG A 180 -3.78 46.09 6.46
N ILE A 181 -3.46 45.57 5.28
CA ILE A 181 -3.56 44.14 4.95
C ILE A 181 -2.32 43.73 4.15
N SER A 182 -1.93 42.45 4.25
CA SER A 182 -0.76 41.92 3.55
C SER A 182 -1.02 41.81 2.04
N ASN A 183 0.04 41.75 1.24
CA ASN A 183 -0.11 41.51 -0.20
C ASN A 183 -0.79 40.16 -0.49
N LEU A 184 -0.64 39.17 0.41
CA LEU A 184 -1.38 37.91 0.34
C LEU A 184 -2.88 38.12 0.49
N GLN A 185 -3.30 38.92 1.47
CA GLN A 185 -4.70 39.26 1.67
C GLN A 185 -5.26 40.08 0.51
N VAL A 186 -4.46 40.99 -0.08
CA VAL A 186 -4.84 41.71 -1.30
C VAL A 186 -5.08 40.75 -2.46
N ALA A 187 -4.15 39.82 -2.70
CA ALA A 187 -4.29 38.80 -3.74
C ALA A 187 -5.57 37.97 -3.53
N GLN A 188 -5.84 37.54 -2.29
CA GLN A 188 -7.06 36.80 -1.93
C GLN A 188 -8.34 37.61 -2.20
N ASN A 189 -8.38 38.88 -1.80
CA ASN A 189 -9.54 39.76 -2.03
C ASN A 189 -9.80 39.99 -3.52
N LEU A 190 -8.76 39.93 -4.34
CA LEU A 190 -8.82 40.06 -5.80
C LEU A 190 -9.07 38.74 -6.53
N GLY A 191 -9.16 37.61 -5.82
CA GLY A 191 -9.32 36.28 -6.42
C GLY A 191 -8.08 35.79 -7.18
N ILE A 192 -6.90 36.35 -6.89
CA ILE A 192 -5.64 36.00 -7.54
C ILE A 192 -5.04 34.79 -6.82
N LEU A 193 -4.98 33.65 -7.52
CA LEU A 193 -4.31 32.45 -7.00
C LEU A 193 -2.80 32.61 -7.02
N THR A 194 -2.14 32.27 -5.91
CA THR A 194 -0.69 32.15 -5.82
C THR A 194 -0.22 30.74 -6.16
N ARG A 195 1.09 30.53 -6.39
CA ARG A 195 1.67 29.18 -6.52
C ARG A 195 1.42 28.31 -5.29
N LEU A 196 1.42 28.93 -4.11
CA LEU A 196 1.07 28.27 -2.87
C LEU A 196 -0.36 27.73 -2.94
N ASP A 197 -1.33 28.53 -3.36
CA ASP A 197 -2.74 28.11 -3.46
C ASP A 197 -2.92 26.95 -4.44
N VAL A 198 -2.24 27.02 -5.59
CA VAL A 198 -2.23 25.93 -6.57
C VAL A 198 -1.64 24.66 -5.97
N LEU A 199 -0.49 24.76 -5.31
CA LEU A 199 0.16 23.61 -4.65
C LEU A 199 -0.76 23.00 -3.59
N LYS A 200 -1.40 23.82 -2.75
CA LYS A 200 -2.35 23.36 -1.74
C LYS A 200 -3.50 22.57 -2.35
N ASN A 201 -4.07 23.06 -3.44
CA ASN A 201 -5.16 22.39 -4.14
C ASN A 201 -4.70 21.05 -4.73
N ALA A 202 -3.52 21.02 -5.34
CA ALA A 202 -2.99 19.83 -5.98
C ALA A 202 -2.60 18.74 -4.95
N VAL A 203 -1.91 19.11 -3.86
CA VAL A 203 -1.60 18.19 -2.75
C VAL A 203 -2.88 17.71 -2.07
N GLY A 204 -3.83 18.62 -1.80
CA GLY A 204 -5.13 18.26 -1.22
C GLY A 204 -5.92 17.28 -2.08
N THR A 205 -5.90 17.48 -3.39
CA THR A 205 -6.49 16.55 -4.38
C THR A 205 -5.78 15.20 -4.36
N MET A 206 -4.45 15.19 -4.34
CA MET A 206 -3.67 13.96 -4.29
C MET A 206 -3.96 13.15 -3.02
N ILE A 207 -3.98 13.79 -1.84
CA ILE A 207 -4.35 13.12 -0.57
C ILE A 207 -5.78 12.57 -0.66
N GLY A 208 -6.71 13.33 -1.24
CA GLY A 208 -8.07 12.85 -1.50
C GLY A 208 -8.13 11.61 -2.38
N ARG A 209 -7.29 11.54 -3.43
CA ARG A 209 -7.17 10.35 -4.28
C ARG A 209 -6.53 9.18 -3.55
N ILE A 210 -5.51 9.41 -2.73
CA ILE A 210 -4.94 8.37 -1.86
C ILE A 210 -6.04 7.77 -0.98
N ALA A 211 -6.84 8.61 -0.32
CA ALA A 211 -7.97 8.16 0.50
C ALA A 211 -8.99 7.34 -0.29
N ALA A 212 -9.35 7.79 -1.51
CA ALA A 212 -10.30 7.10 -2.37
C ALA A 212 -9.78 5.79 -2.98
N THR A 213 -8.46 5.62 -3.09
CA THR A 213 -7.84 4.40 -3.64
C THR A 213 -7.43 3.38 -2.58
N GLN A 214 -7.50 3.75 -1.29
CA GLN A 214 -7.17 2.84 -0.21
C GLN A 214 -8.21 1.72 -0.13
N GLY A 215 -7.76 0.49 -0.37
CA GLY A 215 -8.58 -0.69 -0.14
C GLY A 215 -8.77 -0.97 1.36
N PRO A 216 -9.71 -1.85 1.74
CA PRO A 216 -10.00 -2.16 3.15
C PRO A 216 -8.80 -2.68 3.96
N ARG A 217 -7.78 -3.24 3.29
CA ARG A 217 -6.56 -3.77 3.90
C ARG A 217 -5.34 -2.86 3.74
N ASP A 218 -5.44 -1.88 2.85
CA ASP A 218 -4.31 -1.00 2.54
C ASP A 218 -4.09 -0.05 3.72
N GLN A 219 -2.83 0.17 4.11
CA GLN A 219 -2.46 1.13 5.15
C GLN A 219 -1.68 2.27 4.51
N TYR A 220 -2.40 3.31 4.11
CA TYR A 220 -1.81 4.49 3.49
C TYR A 220 -1.71 5.60 4.52
N ARG A 221 -0.49 6.11 4.71
CA ARG A 221 -0.21 7.20 5.62
C ARG A 221 0.41 8.36 4.88
N VAL A 222 0.11 9.56 5.36
CA VAL A 222 0.68 10.81 4.84
C VAL A 222 1.37 11.54 5.97
N ALA A 223 2.54 12.09 5.68
CA ALA A 223 3.21 13.08 6.52
C ALA A 223 3.43 14.36 5.70
N ILE A 224 3.33 15.51 6.34
CA ILE A 224 3.55 16.80 5.69
C ILE A 224 4.51 17.62 6.53
N ASP A 225 5.66 17.86 5.95
CA ASP A 225 6.66 18.79 6.45
C ASP A 225 6.64 20.02 5.56
N THR A 226 6.67 21.19 6.18
CA THR A 226 6.77 22.48 5.49
C THR A 226 8.06 23.16 5.90
N PHE A 227 8.64 23.97 5.04
CA PHE A 227 9.82 24.73 5.41
C PHE A 227 9.84 26.12 4.78
N ASP A 228 10.40 27.04 5.54
CA ASP A 228 10.86 28.33 5.06
C ASP A 228 12.33 28.52 5.51
N ASP A 229 12.57 29.31 6.55
CA ASP A 229 13.82 29.36 7.28
C ASP A 229 14.00 28.16 8.23
N ASN A 230 12.90 27.69 8.81
CA ASN A 230 12.90 26.57 9.75
C ASN A 230 12.04 25.42 9.21
N PRO A 231 12.48 24.16 9.34
CA PRO A 231 11.60 23.04 9.12
C PRO A 231 10.50 22.99 10.18
N VAL A 232 9.29 22.69 9.73
CA VAL A 232 8.15 22.39 10.58
C VAL A 232 7.57 21.06 10.14
N ARG A 233 7.66 20.07 11.03
CA ARG A 233 6.84 18.86 10.91
C ARG A 233 5.41 19.24 11.25
N ALA A 234 4.61 19.49 10.23
CA ALA A 234 3.31 20.11 10.40
C ALA A 234 2.19 19.07 10.54
N VAL A 235 2.33 17.93 9.87
CA VAL A 235 1.48 16.75 10.03
C VAL A 235 2.38 15.53 10.20
N PRO A 236 2.51 14.99 11.43
CA PRO A 236 3.15 13.70 11.64
C PRO A 236 2.44 12.61 10.84
N LEU A 237 3.17 11.53 10.56
CA LEU A 237 2.68 10.42 9.76
C LEU A 237 1.34 9.87 10.29
N THR A 238 0.28 10.00 9.48
CA THR A 238 -1.09 9.74 9.93
C THR A 238 -1.92 9.01 8.88
N THR A 239 -2.89 8.21 9.34
CA THR A 239 -3.98 7.65 8.51
C THR A 239 -5.19 8.59 8.45
N ASP A 240 -5.21 9.67 9.24
CA ASP A 240 -6.26 10.68 9.17
C ASP A 240 -6.00 11.65 8.00
N LEU A 241 -6.36 11.18 6.82
CA LEU A 241 -6.19 11.91 5.57
C LEU A 241 -7.10 13.15 5.49
N ALA A 242 -8.18 13.20 6.27
CA ALA A 242 -9.06 14.37 6.33
C ALA A 242 -8.36 15.52 7.07
N SER A 243 -7.76 15.25 8.23
CA SER A 243 -6.96 16.24 8.96
C SER A 243 -5.74 16.71 8.16
N ALA A 244 -5.06 15.80 7.46
CA ALA A 244 -3.97 16.17 6.56
C ALA A 244 -4.42 17.13 5.44
N ARG A 245 -5.59 16.90 4.84
CA ARG A 245 -6.17 17.82 3.84
C ARG A 245 -6.54 19.17 4.45
N THR A 246 -7.12 19.18 5.64
CA THR A 246 -7.45 20.43 6.35
C THR A 246 -6.20 21.25 6.64
N PHE A 247 -5.09 20.61 7.06
CA PHE A 247 -3.83 21.30 7.27
C PHE A 247 -3.32 21.97 5.98
N ILE A 248 -3.29 21.22 4.86
CA ILE A 248 -2.81 21.74 3.57
C ILE A 248 -3.56 23.00 3.15
N GLN A 249 -4.87 23.09 3.37
CA GLN A 249 -5.62 24.29 3.00
C GLN A 249 -5.21 25.53 3.83
N ASN A 250 -4.68 25.34 5.03
CA ASN A 250 -4.45 26.41 5.99
C ASN A 250 -2.97 26.81 6.17
N TYR A 251 -2.00 26.06 5.67
CA TYR A 251 -0.58 26.41 5.87
C TYR A 251 -0.22 27.73 5.15
N ARG A 252 0.71 28.50 5.71
CA ARG A 252 0.96 29.90 5.31
C ARG A 252 2.32 30.05 4.63
N LEU A 253 2.45 31.13 3.84
CA LEU A 253 3.75 31.57 3.35
C LEU A 253 4.65 31.98 4.52
N GLY A 254 5.92 31.63 4.39
CA GLY A 254 7.05 32.11 5.17
C GLY A 254 7.95 33.01 4.32
N GLY A 255 9.11 33.36 4.89
CA GLY A 255 9.98 34.41 4.33
C GLY A 255 11.17 33.93 3.51
N ASN A 256 11.93 32.97 4.02
CA ASN A 256 13.19 32.49 3.46
C ASN A 256 13.08 31.04 2.97
N THR A 257 14.18 30.51 2.41
CA THR A 257 14.24 29.11 1.93
C THR A 257 15.52 28.43 2.42
N SER A 258 15.38 27.43 3.29
CA SER A 258 16.48 26.75 3.98
C SER A 258 16.42 25.22 3.84
N PHE A 259 16.90 24.69 2.71
CA PHE A 259 16.95 23.23 2.51
C PHE A 259 17.99 22.56 3.42
N SER A 260 19.10 23.24 3.72
CA SER A 260 20.13 22.71 4.63
C SER A 260 19.61 22.51 6.06
N GLY A 261 18.59 23.27 6.47
CA GLY A 261 17.86 23.01 7.72
C GLY A 261 16.78 21.95 7.54
N ALA A 262 16.03 22.02 6.44
CA ALA A 262 14.82 21.22 6.27
C ALA A 262 15.06 19.76 5.89
N ILE A 263 15.95 19.50 4.92
CA ILE A 263 16.14 18.14 4.41
C ILE A 263 16.72 17.18 5.46
N PRO A 264 17.68 17.55 6.31
CA PRO A 264 18.15 16.63 7.35
C PRO A 264 17.04 16.17 8.30
N VAL A 265 16.11 17.07 8.67
CA VAL A 265 14.92 16.71 9.48
C VAL A 265 14.00 15.80 8.68
N PHE A 266 13.68 16.18 7.45
CA PHE A 266 12.85 15.37 6.55
C PHE A 266 13.44 13.96 6.32
N ASN A 267 14.76 13.84 6.20
CA ASN A 267 15.46 12.55 6.06
C ASN A 267 15.22 11.65 7.28
N GLY A 268 15.32 12.21 8.49
CA GLY A 268 15.02 11.49 9.73
C GLY A 268 13.54 11.11 9.85
N ASP A 269 12.67 11.98 9.34
CA ASP A 269 11.22 11.83 9.40
C ASP A 269 10.71 10.74 8.45
N VAL A 270 11.30 10.63 7.26
CA VAL A 270 11.01 9.57 6.29
C VAL A 270 11.64 8.24 6.71
N GLY A 271 12.94 8.23 7.03
CA GLY A 271 13.71 7.02 7.35
C GLY A 271 13.84 6.01 6.20
N SER A 272 14.21 4.76 6.52
CA SER A 272 14.54 3.72 5.53
C SER A 272 13.33 3.17 4.75
N GLN A 273 13.57 2.75 3.51
CA GLN A 273 12.57 2.13 2.64
C GLN A 273 12.02 0.81 3.23
N GLY A 274 10.73 0.59 3.02
CA GLY A 274 10.05 -0.67 3.33
C GLY A 274 9.69 -1.48 2.08
N ASP A 275 9.30 -2.73 2.30
CA ASP A 275 8.90 -3.66 1.24
C ASP A 275 7.49 -3.39 0.68
N GLY A 276 6.67 -2.63 1.41
CA GLY A 276 5.26 -2.36 1.09
C GLY A 276 4.30 -3.43 1.63
N TYR A 277 4.81 -4.41 2.37
CA TYR A 277 4.08 -5.53 2.96
C TYR A 277 4.20 -5.57 4.48
N SER A 278 5.40 -5.90 4.97
CA SER A 278 5.72 -5.91 6.40
C SER A 278 5.86 -4.48 6.89
N THR A 279 6.61 -3.68 6.13
CA THR A 279 6.95 -2.29 6.40
C THR A 279 6.46 -1.41 5.24
N PRO A 280 5.96 -0.19 5.50
CA PRO A 280 5.40 0.64 4.43
C PRO A 280 6.43 1.05 3.39
N LYS A 281 6.03 1.00 2.12
CA LYS A 281 6.82 1.55 1.02
C LYS A 281 6.76 3.07 1.09
N LYS A 282 7.92 3.71 1.11
CA LYS A 282 8.05 5.15 1.35
C LYS A 282 8.35 5.91 0.08
N PHE A 283 7.64 7.02 -0.06
CA PHE A 283 7.83 8.02 -1.11
C PHE A 283 8.10 9.35 -0.44
N ALA A 284 9.12 10.05 -0.92
CA ALA A 284 9.47 11.40 -0.51
C ALA A 284 9.15 12.34 -1.67
N ILE A 285 8.23 13.29 -1.47
CA ILE A 285 7.82 14.25 -2.49
C ILE A 285 8.31 15.63 -2.05
N ILE A 286 9.25 16.20 -2.79
CA ILE A 286 9.80 17.53 -2.54
C ILE A 286 9.21 18.48 -3.57
N VAL A 287 8.53 19.54 -3.13
CA VAL A 287 7.90 20.53 -4.00
C VAL A 287 8.52 21.89 -3.71
N THR A 288 9.21 22.46 -4.70
CA THR A 288 9.98 23.69 -4.54
C THR A 288 10.36 24.29 -5.89
N ASP A 289 10.83 25.53 -5.89
CA ASP A 289 11.46 26.19 -7.04
C ASP A 289 13.00 26.10 -7.05
N GLY A 290 13.58 25.51 -5.99
CA GLY A 290 15.01 25.16 -5.90
C GLY A 290 15.94 26.31 -5.53
N VAL A 291 15.44 27.49 -5.21
CA VAL A 291 16.28 28.60 -4.75
C VAL A 291 16.48 28.48 -3.25
N GLN A 292 17.73 28.37 -2.81
CA GLN A 292 18.10 28.45 -1.41
C GLN A 292 18.58 29.86 -1.09
N GLY A 293 18.18 30.39 0.06
CA GLY A 293 18.69 31.68 0.52
C GLY A 293 17.91 32.27 1.68
N ARG A 294 18.60 33.09 2.46
CA ARG A 294 18.00 33.98 3.46
C ARG A 294 18.31 35.42 3.10
N ARG A 295 17.33 36.31 3.24
CA ARG A 295 17.48 37.74 2.95
C ARG A 295 18.45 38.46 3.91
N ASP A 296 18.73 37.87 5.07
CA ASP A 296 19.51 38.44 6.18
C ASP A 296 21.01 38.02 6.22
N ARG A 297 21.47 37.13 5.33
CA ARG A 297 22.86 36.62 5.34
C ARG A 297 23.70 37.06 4.13
N VAL A 298 24.96 37.44 4.40
CA VAL A 298 25.98 37.71 3.37
C VAL A 298 26.46 36.38 2.77
N GLY A 299 26.37 36.22 1.45
CA GLY A 299 26.65 34.93 0.77
C GLY A 299 25.59 34.48 -0.24
N GLY A 300 24.50 35.25 -0.39
CA GLY A 300 23.61 35.20 -1.57
C GLY A 300 22.64 34.04 -1.64
N PHE A 301 21.72 34.17 -2.59
CA PHE A 301 20.84 33.09 -3.04
C PHE A 301 21.65 32.13 -3.91
N HIS A 302 21.44 30.83 -3.73
CA HIS A 302 22.19 29.78 -4.42
C HIS A 302 21.27 28.62 -4.78
N PRO A 303 21.65 27.76 -5.75
CA PRO A 303 20.83 26.60 -6.08
C PRO A 303 20.76 25.63 -4.91
N PHE A 304 19.69 24.86 -4.90
CA PHE A 304 19.50 23.64 -4.12
C PHE A 304 20.75 22.74 -4.14
N ASP A 305 21.15 22.19 -2.98
CA ASP A 305 22.23 21.18 -2.93
C ASP A 305 21.66 19.76 -3.12
N ALA A 306 21.86 19.20 -4.32
CA ALA A 306 21.41 17.86 -4.69
C ALA A 306 21.86 16.75 -3.72
N ARG A 307 23.00 16.93 -3.04
CA ARG A 307 23.57 15.94 -2.12
C ARG A 307 22.72 15.72 -0.88
N LEU A 308 21.86 16.69 -0.53
CA LEU A 308 20.93 16.56 0.59
C LEU A 308 19.96 15.37 0.40
N CYS A 309 19.70 14.98 -0.84
CA CYS A 309 18.83 13.86 -1.20
C CYS A 309 19.54 12.50 -1.21
N ASP A 310 20.86 12.46 -1.07
CA ASP A 310 21.64 11.23 -1.16
C ASP A 310 21.33 10.26 -0.01
N THR A 311 21.00 10.78 1.19
CA THR A 311 20.57 9.95 2.31
C THR A 311 19.28 9.18 1.99
N LEU A 312 18.24 9.84 1.49
CA LEU A 312 16.97 9.20 1.12
C LEU A 312 17.16 8.19 -0.01
N LYS A 313 17.91 8.57 -1.05
CA LYS A 313 18.22 7.68 -2.18
C LYS A 313 19.02 6.45 -1.71
N GLY A 314 20.02 6.64 -0.85
CA GLY A 314 20.82 5.56 -0.25
C GLY A 314 20.01 4.64 0.66
N GLN A 315 18.94 5.16 1.27
CA GLN A 315 17.96 4.40 2.03
C GLN A 315 16.93 3.66 1.15
N GLY A 316 17.04 3.75 -0.18
CA GLY A 316 16.13 3.13 -1.14
C GLY A 316 14.78 3.85 -1.30
N VAL A 317 14.62 5.04 -0.71
CA VAL A 317 13.39 5.83 -0.81
C VAL A 317 13.27 6.37 -2.22
N THR A 318 12.06 6.31 -2.78
CA THR A 318 11.78 6.97 -4.06
C THR A 318 11.59 8.46 -3.81
N VAL A 319 12.58 9.26 -4.21
CA VAL A 319 12.55 10.71 -4.13
C VAL A 319 11.95 11.28 -5.40
N MET A 320 10.78 11.90 -5.27
CA MET A 320 10.03 12.58 -6.32
C MET A 320 10.20 14.08 -6.12
N VAL A 321 10.58 14.81 -7.17
CA VAL A 321 10.78 16.26 -7.09
C VAL A 321 9.84 16.94 -8.07
N LEU A 322 9.04 17.88 -7.58
CA LEU A 322 8.26 18.81 -8.40
C LEU A 322 8.91 20.19 -8.37
N ASN A 323 9.54 20.56 -9.48
CA ASN A 323 10.09 21.88 -9.70
C ASN A 323 8.98 22.86 -10.12
N THR A 324 8.62 23.81 -9.25
CA THR A 324 7.80 24.96 -9.61
C THR A 324 8.67 26.03 -10.26
N ARG A 325 8.98 25.83 -11.54
CA ARG A 325 9.97 26.61 -12.31
C ARG A 325 9.80 28.10 -12.11
N TYR A 326 10.90 28.80 -11.86
CA TYR A 326 10.89 30.26 -11.85
C TYR A 326 10.48 30.83 -13.22
N ILE A 327 9.59 31.82 -13.18
CA ILE A 327 9.23 32.60 -14.36
C ILE A 327 10.19 33.80 -14.44
N PRO A 328 10.88 34.01 -15.58
CA PRO A 328 11.75 35.15 -15.75
C PRO A 328 11.01 36.48 -15.52
N MET A 329 11.54 37.32 -14.63
CA MET A 329 10.95 38.62 -14.29
C MET A 329 12.02 39.72 -14.24
N PRO A 330 12.64 40.05 -15.39
CA PRO A 330 13.81 40.94 -15.43
C PRO A 330 13.52 42.38 -14.97
N THR A 331 12.25 42.79 -14.89
CA THR A 331 11.87 44.11 -14.38
C THR A 331 11.78 44.16 -12.86
N GLU A 332 11.73 43.00 -12.18
CA GLU A 332 11.62 42.92 -10.72
C GLU A 332 13.03 42.92 -10.10
N SER A 333 13.31 43.89 -9.22
CA SER A 333 14.62 44.03 -8.57
C SER A 333 14.99 42.79 -7.75
N ALA A 334 14.01 42.20 -7.04
CA ALA A 334 14.19 40.96 -6.29
C ALA A 334 14.68 39.84 -7.21
N TYR A 335 13.99 39.55 -8.32
CA TYR A 335 14.39 38.51 -9.26
C TYR A 335 15.80 38.72 -9.80
N ARG A 336 16.13 39.96 -10.21
CA ARG A 336 17.44 40.31 -10.77
C ARG A 336 18.60 40.06 -9.79
N GLN A 337 18.38 40.31 -8.50
CA GLN A 337 19.41 40.21 -7.48
C GLN A 337 19.55 38.78 -6.93
N THR A 338 18.49 37.98 -6.99
CA THR A 338 18.44 36.69 -6.29
C THR A 338 18.45 35.49 -7.25
N VAL A 339 17.49 35.42 -8.18
CA VAL A 339 17.26 34.24 -9.02
C VAL A 339 18.03 34.31 -10.33
N MET A 340 18.05 35.49 -10.97
CA MET A 340 18.66 35.67 -12.30
C MET A 340 20.09 35.12 -12.42
N PRO A 341 20.99 35.28 -11.42
CA PRO A 341 22.36 34.76 -11.50
C PRO A 341 22.47 33.22 -11.46
N ILE A 342 21.46 32.54 -10.90
CA ILE A 342 21.51 31.10 -10.60
C ILE A 342 20.43 30.29 -11.32
N GLN A 343 19.54 30.94 -12.07
CA GLN A 343 18.34 30.28 -12.62
C GLN A 343 18.65 29.05 -13.47
N ASN A 344 19.74 29.09 -14.25
CA ASN A 344 20.17 27.97 -15.09
C ASN A 344 20.71 26.76 -14.31
N GLN A 345 20.98 26.92 -13.00
CA GLN A 345 21.49 25.86 -12.11
C GLN A 345 20.37 25.18 -11.31
N LEU A 346 19.18 25.79 -11.20
CA LEU A 346 18.09 25.30 -10.36
C LEU A 346 17.53 23.96 -10.84
N GLU A 347 17.16 23.88 -12.11
CA GLU A 347 16.55 22.68 -12.69
C GLU A 347 17.53 21.48 -12.69
N PRO A 348 18.80 21.62 -13.11
CA PRO A 348 19.79 20.55 -12.99
C PRO A 348 19.98 20.07 -11.55
N ALA A 349 20.02 20.98 -10.57
CA ALA A 349 20.19 20.63 -9.16
C ALA A 349 19.00 19.81 -8.61
N LEU A 350 17.78 20.25 -8.89
CA LEU A 350 16.55 19.53 -8.50
C LEU A 350 16.41 18.18 -9.23
N MET A 351 16.82 18.11 -10.49
CA MET A 351 16.82 16.85 -11.24
C MET A 351 17.81 15.84 -10.65
N ALA A 352 18.99 16.27 -10.19
CA ALA A 352 19.99 15.41 -9.54
C ALA A 352 19.55 14.90 -8.15
N CYS A 353 18.65 15.61 -7.48
CA CYS A 353 18.02 15.15 -6.25
C CYS A 353 17.02 14.01 -6.49
N ALA A 354 16.23 14.10 -7.56
CA ALA A 354 15.19 13.15 -7.88
C ALA A 354 15.74 11.75 -8.17
N SER A 355 14.99 10.72 -7.80
CA SER A 355 15.23 9.37 -8.30
C SER A 355 15.00 9.31 -9.81
N THR A 356 15.69 8.42 -10.51
CA THR A 356 15.59 8.27 -11.98
C THR A 356 14.12 8.10 -12.42
N GLY A 357 13.65 9.00 -13.28
CA GLY A 357 12.27 9.01 -13.79
C GLY A 357 11.23 9.67 -12.88
N TYR A 358 11.66 10.33 -11.79
CA TYR A 358 10.78 10.96 -10.80
C TYR A 358 10.99 12.47 -10.64
N TYR A 359 11.53 13.11 -11.68
CA TYR A 359 11.58 14.56 -11.80
C TYR A 359 10.37 15.07 -12.58
N PHE A 360 9.69 16.06 -12.01
CA PHE A 360 8.54 16.73 -12.60
C PHE A 360 8.78 18.24 -12.56
N ALA A 361 8.26 18.96 -13.55
CA ALA A 361 8.38 20.41 -13.61
C ALA A 361 7.06 21.02 -14.04
N ALA A 362 6.78 22.21 -13.52
CA ALA A 362 5.60 22.98 -13.83
C ALA A 362 5.88 24.49 -13.73
N THR A 363 5.28 25.27 -14.62
CA THR A 363 5.40 26.73 -14.70
C THR A 363 4.11 27.46 -14.32
N ASP A 364 2.96 26.80 -14.51
CA ASP A 364 1.64 27.34 -14.24
C ASP A 364 0.73 26.34 -13.50
N GLN A 365 -0.53 26.74 -13.29
CA GLN A 365 -1.51 25.94 -12.57
C GLN A 365 -1.80 24.59 -13.24
N ALA A 366 -2.04 24.58 -14.55
CA ALA A 366 -2.42 23.38 -15.27
C ALA A 366 -1.28 22.36 -15.28
N GLU A 367 -0.04 22.82 -15.40
CA GLU A 367 1.14 21.97 -15.32
C GLU A 367 1.37 21.42 -13.90
N ILE A 368 1.09 22.18 -12.84
CA ILE A 368 1.19 21.70 -11.46
C ILE A 368 0.18 20.57 -11.24
N ASP A 369 -1.09 20.78 -11.62
CA ASP A 369 -2.13 19.76 -11.50
C ASP A 369 -1.78 18.49 -12.28
N LEU A 370 -1.27 18.64 -13.51
CA LEU A 370 -0.80 17.52 -14.33
C LEU A 370 0.40 16.79 -13.69
N ALA A 371 1.34 17.52 -13.11
CA ALA A 371 2.50 16.93 -12.44
C ALA A 371 2.09 16.09 -11.23
N PHE A 372 1.16 16.58 -10.39
CA PHE A 372 0.65 15.80 -9.26
C PHE A 372 -0.14 14.56 -9.69
N ASN A 373 -0.86 14.62 -10.82
CA ASN A 373 -1.49 13.42 -11.40
C ASN A 373 -0.42 12.38 -11.78
N ARG A 374 0.65 12.80 -12.47
CA ARG A 374 1.76 11.90 -12.86
C ARG A 374 2.51 11.34 -11.66
N ILE A 375 2.73 12.14 -10.62
CA ILE A 375 3.31 11.70 -9.34
C ILE A 375 2.44 10.58 -8.74
N PHE A 376 1.13 10.82 -8.64
CA PHE A 376 0.20 9.82 -8.11
C PHE A 376 0.21 8.52 -8.92
N ASP A 377 0.16 8.60 -10.24
CA ASP A 377 0.21 7.42 -11.12
C ASP A 377 1.53 6.64 -10.93
N ALA A 378 2.64 7.35 -10.76
CA ALA A 378 3.94 6.75 -10.54
C ALA A 378 4.05 6.05 -9.16
N ILE A 379 3.40 6.59 -8.12
CA ILE A 379 3.24 5.91 -6.82
C ILE A 379 2.44 4.64 -7.00
N GLN A 380 1.27 4.71 -7.65
CA GLN A 380 0.40 3.54 -7.87
C GLN A 380 1.11 2.42 -8.64
N ALA A 381 1.88 2.77 -9.68
CA ALA A 381 2.70 1.80 -10.40
C ALA A 381 3.73 1.10 -9.48
N ARG A 382 4.42 1.86 -8.62
CA ARG A 382 5.39 1.32 -7.65
C ARG A 382 4.76 0.45 -6.56
N LEU A 383 3.51 0.72 -6.18
CA LEU A 383 2.74 -0.10 -5.24
C LEU A 383 2.27 -1.43 -5.85
N ARG A 384 2.03 -1.47 -7.16
CA ARG A 384 1.68 -2.72 -7.87
C ARG A 384 2.86 -3.67 -8.05
N LEU A 385 4.08 -3.16 -7.97
CA LEU A 385 5.32 -3.94 -8.08
C LEU A 385 5.80 -4.50 -6.73
N VAL A 386 5.00 -4.34 -5.68
CA VAL A 386 5.18 -5.03 -4.41
C VAL A 386 4.81 -6.49 -4.73
N ARG A 387 5.80 -7.41 -4.71
CA ARG A 387 5.67 -8.86 -4.98
C ARG A 387 6.16 -9.69 -3.81
#